data_AF-A0A1I7GQZ6-F1
#
_entry.id   AF-A0A1I7GQZ6-F1
#
_cell.length_a   1.000
_cell.length_b   1.000
_cell.length_c   1.000
_cell.angle_alpha   90.00
_cell.angle_beta   90.00
_cell.angle_gamma   90.00
#
_symmetry.space_group_name_H-M   'P 1'
#
loop_
_entity.id
_entity.type
_entity.pdbx_description
1 polymer ?
#
loop_
_entity_poly.entity_id
_entity_poly.type
_entity_poly.pdbx_seq_one_letter_code
_entity_poly.pdbx_strand_id
1 'polypeptide(L)'
;MLPAIAAYCGLVLWAVWRSLLPLWILPALFAFNLLTFWMYWVDKRAAQTGQWRTPESTLQLLALAGGWPGAWLAQQVLRHKSSKQPFRAVYWLMAALHGLLLGAWLFWPPLRASLTAWR
;
A
#
# COMPACT_ATOMS: atom_id res chain seq x y z
N MET A 1 4.06 -8.76 10.21
CA MET A 1 3.82 -7.48 9.49
C MET A 1 5.04 -6.57 9.50
N LEU A 2 5.58 -6.20 10.67
CA LEU A 2 6.79 -5.37 10.75
C LEU A 2 7.96 -5.85 9.86
N PRO A 3 8.26 -7.17 9.76
CA PRO A 3 9.29 -7.65 8.84
C PRO A 3 8.96 -7.39 7.37
N ALA A 4 7.69 -7.54 6.96
CA ALA A 4 7.26 -7.26 5.60
C ALA A 4 7.35 -5.77 5.26
N ILE A 5 6.96 -4.90 6.21
CA ILE A 5 7.08 -3.44 6.04
C ILE A 5 8.56 -3.05 5.94
N ALA A 6 9.40 -3.57 6.82
CA ALA A 6 10.85 -3.33 6.78
C ALA A 6 11.47 -3.81 5.46
N ALA A 7 11.09 -5.01 4.97
CA ALA A 7 11.53 -5.52 3.67
C ALA A 7 11.08 -4.63 2.51
N TYR A 8 9.84 -4.15 2.53
CA TYR A 8 9.33 -3.22 1.51
C TYR A 8 10.03 -1.87 1.53
N CYS A 9 10.20 -1.27 2.70
CA CYS A 9 10.97 -0.03 2.85
C CYS A 9 12.42 -0.23 2.38
N GLY A 10 13.05 -1.35 2.76
CA GLY A 10 14.39 -1.71 2.32
C GLY A 10 14.49 -1.87 0.80
N LEU A 11 13.51 -2.53 0.16
CA LEU A 11 13.44 -2.69 -1.29
C LEU A 11 13.30 -1.35 -2.02
N VAL A 12 12.40 -0.47 -1.54
CA VAL A 12 12.19 0.86 -2.13
C VAL A 12 13.45 1.72 -1.97
N LEU A 13 14.06 1.74 -0.78
CA LEU A 13 15.29 2.50 -0.53
C LEU A 13 16.45 1.97 -1.37
N TRP A 14 16.60 0.65 -1.48
CA TRP A 14 17.59 0.02 -2.35
C TRP A 14 17.37 0.40 -3.82
N ALA A 15 16.11 0.37 -4.30
CA ALA A 15 15.79 0.74 -5.67
C ALA A 15 16.06 2.22 -5.97
N VAL A 16 15.78 3.12 -5.02
CA VAL A 16 16.14 4.56 -5.12
C VAL A 16 17.67 4.72 -5.13
N TRP A 17 18.39 4.03 -4.24
CA TRP A 17 19.85 4.07 -4.19
C TRP A 17 20.49 3.55 -5.50
N ARG A 18 19.90 2.53 -6.12
CA ARG A 18 20.32 2.00 -7.43
C ARG A 18 19.87 2.85 -8.61
N SER A 19 19.24 4.01 -8.38
CA SER A 19 18.65 4.88 -9.40
C SER A 19 17.62 4.16 -10.30
N LEU A 20 17.02 3.08 -9.80
CA LEU A 20 15.92 2.38 -10.46
C LEU A 20 14.59 3.10 -10.22
N LEU A 21 14.46 3.79 -9.08
CA LEU A 21 13.30 4.63 -8.74
C LEU A 21 13.75 6.08 -8.53
N PRO A 22 12.97 7.07 -9.01
CA PRO A 22 13.28 8.46 -8.76
C PRO A 22 13.06 8.85 -7.29
N LEU A 23 13.85 9.81 -6.80
CA LEU A 23 13.86 10.22 -5.38
C LEU A 23 12.49 10.73 -4.87
N TRP A 24 11.69 11.33 -5.74
CA TRP A 24 10.36 11.87 -5.39
C TRP A 24 9.35 10.79 -4.96
N ILE A 25 9.62 9.50 -5.22
CA ILE A 25 8.76 8.39 -4.77
C ILE A 25 8.72 8.28 -3.25
N LEU A 26 9.80 8.64 -2.53
CA LEU A 26 9.82 8.54 -1.07
C LEU A 26 8.77 9.45 -0.40
N PRO A 27 8.74 10.77 -0.66
CA PRO A 27 7.69 11.63 -0.10
C PRO A 27 6.30 11.31 -0.66
N ALA A 28 6.19 10.88 -1.93
CA ALA A 28 4.90 10.48 -2.51
C ALA A 28 4.31 9.24 -1.80
N LEU A 29 5.12 8.20 -1.56
CA LEU A 29 4.70 7.01 -0.80
C LEU A 29 4.34 7.37 0.63
N PHE A 30 5.11 8.24 1.28
CA PHE A 30 4.78 8.70 2.63
C PHE A 30 3.42 9.42 2.67
N ALA A 31 3.19 10.38 1.79
CA ALA A 31 1.93 11.10 1.68
C ALA A 31 0.76 10.15 1.35
N PHE A 32 0.97 9.18 0.46
CA PHE A 32 -0.05 8.19 0.10
C PHE A 32 -0.41 7.25 1.27
N ASN A 33 0.58 6.85 2.07
CA ASN A 33 0.33 6.10 3.30
C ASN A 33 -0.45 6.92 4.33
N LEU A 34 -0.17 8.21 4.45
CA LEU A 34 -0.92 9.12 5.32
C LEU A 34 -2.37 9.30 4.84
N LEU A 35 -2.58 9.48 3.54
CA LEU A 35 -3.91 9.52 2.93
C LEU A 35 -4.68 8.22 3.18
N THR A 36 -4.01 7.07 3.03
CA THR A 36 -4.62 5.77 3.28
C THR A 36 -5.04 5.64 4.75
N PHE A 37 -4.19 6.06 5.68
CA PHE A 37 -4.55 6.12 7.11
C PHE A 37 -5.76 7.01 7.36
N TRP A 38 -5.80 8.20 6.75
CA TRP A 38 -6.95 9.11 6.85
C TRP A 38 -8.22 8.42 6.37
N MET A 39 -8.22 7.77 5.20
CA MET A 39 -9.42 7.10 4.68
C MET A 39 -9.98 6.05 5.65
N TYR A 40 -9.11 5.29 6.33
CA TYR A 40 -9.53 4.37 7.39
C TYR A 40 -10.13 5.09 8.60
N TRP A 41 -9.59 6.26 8.97
CA TRP A 41 -10.13 7.09 10.05
C TRP A 41 -11.51 7.65 9.71
N VAL A 42 -11.71 8.12 8.47
CA VAL A 42 -13.02 8.59 7.98
C VAL A 42 -14.04 7.45 7.97
N ASP A 43 -13.67 6.25 7.51
CA ASP A 43 -14.59 5.10 7.54
C ASP A 43 -15.00 4.73 8.98
N LYS A 44 -14.07 4.80 9.93
CA LYS A 44 -14.39 4.59 11.35
C LYS A 44 -15.32 5.67 11.89
N ARG A 45 -15.07 6.94 11.58
CA ARG A 45 -15.93 8.05 12.01
C ARG A 45 -17.33 7.92 11.42
N ALA A 46 -17.44 7.60 10.13
CA ALA A 46 -18.72 7.38 9.46
C ALA A 46 -19.52 6.25 10.12
N ALA A 47 -18.85 5.17 10.53
CA ALA A 47 -19.47 4.09 11.28
C ALA A 47 -20.04 4.50 12.65
N GLN A 48 -19.40 5.46 13.32
CA GLN A 48 -19.83 5.96 14.63
C GLN A 48 -20.96 6.99 14.52
N THR A 49 -20.99 7.76 13.43
CA THR A 49 -21.98 8.83 13.21
C THR A 49 -23.16 8.41 12.33
N GLY A 50 -23.28 7.11 11.99
CA GLY A 50 -24.35 6.60 11.12
C GLY A 50 -24.30 7.11 9.68
N GLN A 51 -23.14 7.60 9.22
CA GLN A 51 -22.96 8.06 7.84
C GLN A 51 -22.64 6.89 6.89
N TRP A 52 -22.71 7.16 5.59
CA TRP A 52 -22.35 6.17 4.56
C TRP A 52 -20.90 5.71 4.71
N ARG A 53 -20.70 4.39 4.77
CA ARG A 53 -19.38 3.77 5.00
C ARG A 53 -18.60 3.67 3.70
N THR A 54 -17.27 3.71 3.78
CA THR A 54 -16.42 3.51 2.62
C THR A 54 -16.51 2.05 2.15
N PRO A 55 -16.68 1.78 0.84
CA PRO A 55 -16.68 0.42 0.33
C PRO A 55 -15.37 -0.31 0.66
N GLU A 56 -15.46 -1.57 1.11
CA GLU A 56 -14.27 -2.36 1.49
C GLU A 56 -13.28 -2.51 0.32
N SER A 57 -13.78 -2.56 -0.91
CA SER A 57 -12.99 -2.58 -2.14
C SER A 57 -12.07 -1.36 -2.27
N THR A 58 -12.51 -0.18 -1.85
CA THR A 58 -11.69 1.04 -1.92
C THR A 58 -10.48 0.93 -0.98
N LEU A 59 -10.69 0.43 0.23
CA LEU A 59 -9.62 0.23 1.21
C LEU A 59 -8.61 -0.83 0.75
N GLN A 60 -9.10 -1.88 0.08
CA GLN A 60 -8.26 -2.93 -0.51
C GLN A 60 -7.47 -2.42 -1.72
N LEU A 61 -8.06 -1.57 -2.56
CA LEU A 61 -7.36 -0.93 -3.68
C LEU A 61 -6.26 0.02 -3.21
N LEU A 62 -6.46 0.76 -2.12
CA LEU A 62 -5.40 1.58 -1.51
C LEU A 62 -4.22 0.72 -1.04
N ALA A 63 -4.50 -0.45 -0.45
CA ALA A 63 -3.45 -1.40 -0.09
C ALA A 63 -2.68 -1.89 -1.32
N LEU A 64 -3.38 -2.24 -2.41
CA LEU A 64 -2.77 -2.65 -3.68
C LEU A 64 -1.94 -1.54 -4.34
N ALA A 65 -2.35 -0.28 -4.20
CA ALA A 65 -1.64 0.87 -4.77
C ALA A 65 -0.35 1.25 -4.01
N GLY A 66 -0.07 0.64 -2.86
CA GLY A 66 1.14 0.90 -2.05
C GLY A 66 0.87 1.56 -0.70
N GLY A 67 -0.39 1.78 -0.34
CA GLY A 67 -0.81 2.32 0.96
C GLY A 67 -0.92 1.27 2.07
N TRP A 68 -0.52 0.02 1.80
CA TRP A 68 -0.69 -1.09 2.73
C TRP A 68 0.00 -0.88 4.10
N PRO A 69 1.20 -0.26 4.24
CA PRO A 69 1.76 0.05 5.55
C PRO A 69 0.88 1.01 6.38
N GLY A 70 0.34 2.06 5.75
CA GLY A 70 -0.56 3.03 6.36
C GLY A 70 -1.91 2.41 6.72
N ALA A 71 -2.44 1.54 5.86
CA ALA A 71 -3.64 0.75 6.15
C ALA A 71 -3.44 -0.18 7.35
N TRP A 72 -2.28 -0.86 7.47
CA TRP A 72 -1.97 -1.68 8.65
C TRP A 72 -1.88 -0.84 9.92
N LEU A 73 -1.18 0.31 9.87
CA LEU A 73 -1.09 1.21 11.00
C LEU A 73 -2.48 1.68 11.44
N ALA A 74 -3.35 2.02 10.49
CA ALA A 74 -4.72 2.41 10.74
C ALA A 74 -5.53 1.27 11.39
N GLN A 75 -5.41 0.03 10.91
CA GLN A 75 -6.07 -1.13 11.52
C GLN A 75 -5.65 -1.32 12.99
N GLN A 76 -4.37 -1.13 13.31
CA GLN A 76 -3.83 -1.26 14.67
C GLN A 76 -4.30 -0.13 15.59
N VAL A 77 -4.15 1.13 15.16
CA VAL A 77 -4.48 2.32 15.95
C VAL A 77 -5.99 2.46 16.12
N LEU A 78 -6.75 2.29 15.04
CA LEU A 78 -8.19 2.48 15.06
C LEU A 78 -8.93 1.25 15.56
N ARG A 79 -8.24 0.10 15.75
CA ARG A 79 -8.84 -1.20 16.11
C ARG A 79 -10.04 -1.55 15.22
N HIS A 80 -10.00 -1.10 13.97
CA HIS A 80 -11.14 -1.09 13.06
C HIS A 80 -11.19 -2.40 12.28
N LYS A 81 -12.30 -3.15 12.38
CA LYS A 81 -12.58 -4.39 11.61
C LYS A 81 -11.42 -5.42 11.55
N SER A 82 -10.54 -5.46 12.55
CA SER A 82 -9.40 -6.41 12.63
C SER A 82 -9.83 -7.90 12.70
N SER A 83 -11.11 -8.15 13.04
CA SER A 83 -11.64 -9.50 13.30
C SER A 83 -12.41 -10.13 12.14
N LYS A 84 -12.74 -9.42 11.06
CA LYS A 84 -13.42 -10.04 9.90
C LYS A 84 -12.37 -10.73 9.01
N GLN A 85 -12.21 -12.05 9.21
CA GLN A 85 -11.34 -12.95 8.43
C GLN A 85 -11.23 -12.63 6.93
N PRO A 86 -12.34 -12.46 6.17
CA PRO A 86 -12.25 -12.23 4.72
C PRO A 86 -11.60 -10.88 4.37
N PHE A 87 -11.85 -9.82 5.14
CA PHE A 87 -11.25 -8.50 4.89
C PHE A 87 -9.73 -8.54 5.05
N ARG A 88 -9.24 -9.24 6.07
CA ARG A 88 -7.81 -9.39 6.31
C ARG A 88 -7.15 -10.22 5.22
N ALA A 89 -7.80 -11.29 4.75
CA ALA A 89 -7.28 -12.13 3.68
C ALA A 89 -7.11 -11.34 2.36
N VAL A 90 -8.13 -10.58 1.94
CA VAL A 90 -8.03 -9.76 0.73
C VAL A 90 -6.99 -8.66 0.90
N TYR A 91 -6.90 -8.02 2.07
CA TYR A 91 -5.83 -7.06 2.35
C TYR A 91 -4.43 -7.67 2.15
N TRP A 92 -4.18 -8.87 2.68
CA TRP A 92 -2.89 -9.55 2.52
C TRP A 92 -2.61 -9.92 1.06
N LEU A 93 -3.63 -10.35 0.33
CA LEU A 93 -3.53 -10.61 -1.10
C LEU A 93 -3.12 -9.34 -1.86
N MET A 94 -3.74 -8.20 -1.56
CA MET A 94 -3.41 -6.92 -2.21
C MET A 94 -2.00 -6.45 -1.89
N ALA A 95 -1.56 -6.57 -0.63
CA ALA A 95 -0.18 -6.23 -0.24
C ALA A 95 0.85 -7.15 -0.93
N ALA A 96 0.57 -8.46 -1.02
CA ALA A 96 1.44 -9.42 -1.70
C ALA A 96 1.50 -9.13 -3.21
N LEU A 97 0.37 -8.86 -3.86
CA LEU A 97 0.32 -8.49 -5.27
C LEU A 97 1.12 -7.22 -5.54
N HIS A 98 0.99 -6.18 -4.72
CA HIS A 98 1.80 -4.96 -4.85
C HIS A 98 3.30 -5.28 -4.78
N GLY A 99 3.73 -6.07 -3.78
CA GLY A 99 5.13 -6.47 -3.62
C GLY A 99 5.65 -7.28 -4.81
N LEU A 100 4.85 -8.21 -5.33
CA LEU A 100 5.19 -9.01 -6.51
C LEU A 100 5.32 -8.16 -7.76
N LEU A 101 4.40 -7.23 -8.00
CA LEU A 101 4.45 -6.32 -9.14
C LEU A 101 5.67 -5.40 -9.07
N LEU A 102 5.95 -4.84 -7.89
CA LEU A 102 7.14 -4.02 -7.67
C LEU A 102 8.42 -4.83 -7.88
N GLY A 103 8.49 -6.05 -7.34
CA GLY A 103 9.63 -6.95 -7.52
C GLY A 103 9.84 -7.32 -8.99
N ALA A 104 8.77 -7.72 -9.69
CA ALA A 104 8.83 -8.02 -11.12
C ALA A 104 9.36 -6.83 -11.93
N TRP A 105 8.90 -5.61 -11.63
CA TRP A 105 9.38 -4.40 -12.29
C TRP A 105 10.87 -4.11 -12.01
N LEU A 106 11.33 -4.29 -10.78
CA LEU A 106 12.73 -4.04 -10.39
C LEU A 106 13.70 -5.09 -10.94
N PHE A 107 13.31 -6.37 -10.93
CA PHE A 107 14.20 -7.49 -11.23
C PHE A 107 14.05 -8.06 -12.65
N TRP A 108 13.08 -7.59 -13.45
CA TRP A 108 12.89 -8.02 -14.84
C TRP A 108 13.26 -6.92 -15.86
N PRO A 109 14.53 -6.87 -16.33
CA PRO A 109 15.00 -5.90 -17.32
C PRO A 109 14.16 -5.70 -18.59
N PRO A 110 13.57 -6.75 -19.19
CA PRO A 110 12.73 -6.58 -20.36
C PRO A 110 11.44 -5.79 -20.08
N LEU A 111 10.91 -5.83 -18.86
CA LEU A 111 9.64 -5.20 -18.49
C LEU A 111 9.80 -3.69 -18.28
N ARG A 112 10.96 -3.26 -17.78
CA ARG A 112 11.31 -1.83 -17.70
C ARG A 112 11.58 -1.25 -19.09
N ALA A 113 12.29 -2.00 -19.94
CA ALA A 113 12.70 -1.55 -21.26
C ALA A 113 11.49 -1.35 -22.21
N SER A 114 10.48 -2.21 -22.14
CA SER A 114 9.28 -2.10 -22.98
C SER A 114 8.41 -0.87 -22.71
N LEU A 115 8.44 -0.34 -21.48
CA LEU A 115 7.69 0.87 -21.11
C LEU A 115 8.46 2.17 -21.39
N THR A 116 9.79 2.12 -21.43
CA THR A 116 10.64 3.26 -21.77
C THR A 116 10.98 3.36 -23.25
N ALA A 117 10.84 2.27 -24.02
CA ALA A 117 11.15 2.23 -25.46
C ALA A 117 10.17 3.03 -26.35
N TRP A 118 9.10 3.59 -25.79
CA TRP A 118 8.17 4.50 -26.47
C TRP A 118 8.35 5.98 -26.07
N ARG A 119 9.51 6.34 -25.49
CA ARG A 119 9.95 7.73 -25.28
C ARG A 119 11.03 8.08 -26.29
#